data_AF-A0A9E1NTR4-F1
#
_entry.id   AF-A0A9E1NTR4-F1
#
_cell.length_a   1.000
_cell.length_b   1.000
_cell.length_c   1.000
_cell.angle_alpha   90.00
_cell.angle_beta   90.00
_cell.angle_gamma   90.00
#
_symmetry.space_group_name_H-M   'P 1'
#
loop_
_entity.id
_entity.type
_entity.pdbx_description
1 polymer ?
#
loop_
_entity_poly.entity_id
_entity_poly.type
_entity_poly.pdbx_seq_one_letter_code
_entity_poly.pdbx_strand_id
1 'polypeptide(L)'
;PNKIIYELWGTLYFALALFLVLVLKRVSLEQLGFNNIWKTLAIGFLLGVIPLISVPLLDTWLIKSGLSQSELFMGAGLRSPEEIKFDMSLSGNIFTVTFATFLDQVFVVGLVINNLLKKQKTGESIIFGGLLYSLIHLEISLSNLVLGMISTGLLRTTGSIITPIMINLGFAIAGVLIIFNYPRLISILVFLK
;
A
#
# COMPACT_ATOMS: atom_id res chain seq x y z
N PRO A 1 27.96 0.88 8.33
CA PRO A 1 27.02 0.16 7.42
C PRO A 1 25.95 1.13 6.90
N ASN A 2 25.77 1.24 5.58
CA ASN A 2 24.80 2.18 4.99
C ASN A 2 23.36 1.78 5.37
N LYS A 3 22.75 2.51 6.32
CA LYS A 3 21.38 2.33 6.83
C LYS A 3 20.36 2.24 5.69
N ILE A 4 20.56 3.06 4.65
CA ILE A 4 19.76 3.13 3.42
C ILE A 4 19.69 1.79 2.67
N ILE A 5 20.80 1.05 2.59
CA ILE A 5 20.83 -0.22 1.85
C ILE A 5 20.03 -1.29 2.58
N TYR A 6 20.09 -1.31 3.91
CA TYR A 6 19.32 -2.27 4.72
C TYR A 6 17.82 -1.96 4.74
N GLU A 7 17.45 -0.68 4.82
CA GLU A 7 16.03 -0.28 4.82
C GLU A 7 15.36 -0.43 3.45
N LEU A 8 16.10 -0.25 2.35
CA LEU A 8 15.55 -0.35 0.99
C LEU A 8 15.83 -1.68 0.29
N TRP A 9 16.47 -2.66 0.95
CA TRP A 9 16.91 -3.91 0.33
C TRP A 9 15.78 -4.65 -0.38
N GLY A 10 14.60 -4.76 0.25
CA GLY A 10 13.43 -5.42 -0.33
C GLY A 10 12.95 -4.73 -1.61
N THR A 11 12.83 -3.40 -1.58
CA THR A 11 12.43 -2.59 -2.75
C THR A 11 13.46 -2.69 -3.89
N LEU A 12 14.76 -2.67 -3.55
CA LEU A 12 15.85 -2.84 -4.51
C LEU A 12 15.81 -4.24 -5.15
N TYR A 13 15.53 -5.28 -4.36
CA TYR A 13 15.35 -6.64 -4.86
C TYR A 13 14.17 -6.73 -5.85
N PHE A 14 13.01 -6.16 -5.51
CA PHE A 14 11.86 -6.12 -6.42
C PHE A 14 12.16 -5.37 -7.71
N ALA A 15 12.83 -4.21 -7.63
CA ALA A 15 13.21 -3.43 -8.79
C ALA A 15 14.16 -4.20 -9.72
N LEU A 16 15.18 -4.86 -9.15
CA LEU A 16 16.16 -5.64 -9.90
C LEU A 16 15.52 -6.87 -10.55
N ALA A 17 14.64 -7.57 -9.84
CA ALA A 17 13.91 -8.71 -10.39
C ALA A 17 12.98 -8.28 -11.54
N LEU A 18 12.24 -7.18 -11.39
CA LEU A 18 11.42 -6.60 -12.47
C LEU A 18 12.27 -6.23 -13.68
N PHE A 19 13.40 -5.55 -13.46
CA PHE A 19 14.31 -5.15 -14.53
C PHE A 19 14.80 -6.37 -15.32
N LEU A 20 15.27 -7.42 -14.64
CA LEU A 20 15.74 -8.64 -15.30
C LEU A 20 14.65 -9.31 -16.13
N VAL A 21 13.43 -9.45 -15.58
CA VAL A 21 12.32 -10.10 -16.29
C VAL A 21 11.91 -9.32 -17.54
N LEU A 22 11.91 -7.98 -17.47
CA LEU A 22 11.57 -7.09 -18.58
C LEU A 22 12.66 -7.08 -19.66
N VAL A 23 13.94 -6.98 -19.28
CA VAL A 23 15.08 -6.98 -20.23
C VAL A 23 15.18 -8.32 -20.94
N LEU A 24 14.96 -9.43 -20.22
CA LEU A 24 14.92 -10.77 -20.82
C LEU A 24 13.66 -11.01 -21.67
N LYS A 25 12.78 -10.00 -21.82
CA LYS A 25 11.50 -10.06 -22.54
C LYS A 25 10.64 -11.26 -22.14
N ARG A 26 10.76 -11.73 -20.89
CA ARG A 26 10.01 -12.89 -20.39
C ARG A 26 8.55 -12.53 -20.12
N VAL A 27 8.27 -11.26 -19.85
CA VAL A 27 6.93 -10.74 -19.56
C VAL A 27 6.73 -9.40 -20.27
N SER A 28 5.58 -9.21 -20.92
CA SER A 28 5.19 -7.92 -21.51
C SER A 28 4.45 -7.03 -20.51
N LEU A 29 4.39 -5.72 -20.77
CA LEU A 29 3.63 -4.78 -19.93
C LEU A 29 2.14 -5.16 -19.83
N GLU A 30 1.56 -5.67 -20.90
CA GLU A 30 0.18 -6.18 -20.91
C GLU A 30 0.02 -7.41 -19.99
N GLN A 31 1.01 -8.30 -19.94
CA GLN A 31 1.03 -9.45 -19.05
C GLN A 31 1.21 -9.04 -17.57
N LEU A 32 1.84 -7.90 -17.30
CA LEU A 32 1.86 -7.28 -15.96
C LEU A 32 0.52 -6.61 -15.60
N GLY A 33 -0.40 -6.46 -16.56
CA GLY A 33 -1.71 -5.84 -16.35
C GLY A 33 -1.78 -4.36 -16.72
N PHE A 34 -0.82 -3.80 -17.47
CA PHE A 34 -0.90 -2.43 -17.97
C PHE A 34 -1.84 -2.33 -19.19
N ASN A 35 -3.13 -2.51 -18.95
CA ASN A 35 -4.19 -2.45 -19.97
C ASN A 35 -5.16 -1.29 -19.66
N ASN A 36 -5.76 -0.71 -20.70
CA ASN A 36 -6.84 0.30 -20.58
C ASN A 36 -6.53 1.49 -19.65
N ILE A 37 -5.31 2.02 -19.76
CA ILE A 37 -4.69 2.97 -18.83
C ILE A 37 -5.63 4.09 -18.37
N TRP A 38 -6.26 4.82 -19.29
CA TRP A 38 -7.06 5.99 -18.94
C TRP A 38 -8.29 5.68 -18.08
N LYS A 39 -9.02 4.61 -18.40
CA LYS A 39 -10.22 4.21 -17.67
C LYS A 39 -9.85 3.69 -16.27
N THR A 40 -8.81 2.87 -16.19
CA THR A 40 -8.37 2.26 -14.94
C THR A 40 -7.66 3.28 -14.04
N LEU A 41 -6.99 4.27 -14.62
CA LEU A 41 -6.46 5.43 -13.90
C LEU A 41 -7.56 6.26 -13.25
N ALA A 42 -8.64 6.56 -13.97
CA ALA A 42 -9.76 7.33 -13.41
C ALA A 42 -10.44 6.60 -12.24
N ILE A 43 -10.71 5.30 -12.39
CA ILE A 43 -11.29 4.47 -11.33
C ILE A 43 -10.31 4.38 -10.15
N GLY A 44 -9.03 4.12 -10.43
CA GLY A 44 -7.97 4.04 -9.43
C GLY A 44 -7.82 5.34 -8.65
N PHE A 45 -7.90 6.50 -9.32
CA PHE A 45 -7.85 7.80 -8.67
C PHE A 45 -9.06 8.03 -7.75
N LEU A 46 -10.28 7.78 -8.24
CA LEU A 46 -11.49 7.91 -7.42
C LEU A 46 -11.42 7.06 -6.14
N LEU A 47 -10.96 5.83 -6.28
CA LEU A 47 -10.84 4.91 -5.14
C LEU A 47 -9.63 5.23 -4.25
N GLY A 48 -8.50 5.67 -4.82
CA GLY A 48 -7.29 6.03 -4.09
C GLY A 48 -7.40 7.33 -3.29
N VAL A 49 -8.36 8.19 -3.62
CA VAL A 49 -8.72 9.35 -2.80
C VAL A 49 -9.47 8.96 -1.52
N ILE A 50 -10.15 7.80 -1.50
CA ILE A 50 -10.94 7.36 -0.34
C ILE A 50 -10.09 7.24 0.94
N PRO A 51 -8.94 6.54 0.94
CA PRO A 51 -8.06 6.50 2.11
C PRO A 51 -7.55 7.88 2.55
N LEU A 52 -7.34 8.82 1.61
CA LEU A 52 -6.85 10.16 1.94
C LEU A 52 -7.91 10.98 2.67
N ILE A 53 -9.16 10.91 2.22
CA ILE A 53 -10.28 11.62 2.85
C ILE A 53 -10.73 10.94 4.14
N SER A 54 -10.57 9.62 4.26
CA SER A 54 -10.98 8.90 5.47
C SER A 54 -10.19 9.33 6.70
N VAL A 55 -8.91 9.67 6.55
CA VAL A 55 -8.03 10.11 7.66
C VAL A 55 -8.60 11.32 8.42
N PRO A 56 -8.81 12.50 7.80
CA PRO A 56 -9.35 13.67 8.51
C PRO A 56 -10.80 13.44 9.00
N LEU A 57 -11.59 12.64 8.28
CA LEU A 57 -12.95 12.30 8.71
C LEU A 57 -12.95 11.46 10.00
N LEU A 58 -12.07 10.46 10.09
CA LEU A 58 -11.92 9.61 11.26
C LEU A 58 -11.43 10.41 12.47
N ASP A 59 -10.46 11.31 12.29
CA ASP A 59 -9.97 12.17 13.37
C ASP A 59 -11.07 13.13 13.88
N THR A 60 -11.81 13.76 12.96
CA THR A 60 -12.96 14.61 13.31
C THR A 60 -14.03 13.83 14.08
N TRP A 61 -14.29 12.59 13.66
CA TRP A 61 -15.26 11.72 14.32
C TRP A 61 -14.81 11.32 15.74
N LEU A 62 -13.52 11.05 15.96
CA LEU A 62 -12.96 10.81 17.30
C LEU A 62 -13.07 12.01 18.23
N ILE A 63 -12.90 13.21 17.68
CA ILE A 63 -13.05 14.45 18.45
C ILE A 63 -14.53 14.63 18.84
N LYS A 64 -15.44 14.53 17.86
CA LYS A 64 -16.88 14.73 18.10
C LYS A 64 -17.51 13.67 19.01
N SER A 65 -17.03 12.44 18.96
CA SER A 65 -17.51 11.36 19.83
C SER A 65 -16.99 11.44 21.27
N GLY A 66 -16.05 12.35 21.56
CA GLY A 66 -15.39 12.44 22.87
C GLY A 66 -14.34 11.35 23.12
N LEU A 67 -14.19 10.37 22.23
CA LEU A 67 -13.20 9.29 22.33
C LEU A 67 -11.77 9.81 22.40
N SER A 68 -11.50 10.95 21.75
CA SER A 68 -10.18 11.61 21.80
C SER A 68 -9.73 12.03 23.20
N GLN A 69 -10.64 12.10 24.18
CA GLN A 69 -10.36 12.42 25.58
C GLN A 69 -10.17 11.18 26.46
N SER A 70 -10.34 9.97 25.92
CA SER A 70 -10.12 8.74 26.67
C SER A 70 -8.63 8.48 26.93
N GLU A 71 -8.33 7.71 27.98
CA GLU A 71 -6.96 7.40 28.38
C GLU A 71 -6.13 6.74 27.26
N LEU A 72 -6.80 6.03 26.34
CA LEU A 72 -6.21 5.40 25.15
C LEU A 72 -5.52 6.40 24.19
N PHE A 73 -5.91 7.67 24.23
CA PHE A 73 -5.37 8.73 23.37
C PHE A 73 -4.57 9.79 24.14
N MET A 74 -4.39 9.64 25.46
CA MET A 74 -3.53 10.53 26.23
C MET A 74 -2.10 10.50 25.68
N GLY A 75 -1.53 11.68 25.41
CA GLY A 75 -0.21 11.81 24.81
C GLY A 75 -0.12 11.43 23.32
N ALA A 76 -1.17 10.88 22.70
CA ALA A 76 -1.14 10.47 21.29
C ALA A 76 -0.99 11.66 20.33
N GLY A 77 -1.43 12.86 20.74
CA GLY A 77 -1.23 14.10 20.00
C GLY A 77 0.18 14.70 20.10
N LEU A 78 1.04 14.19 20.99
CA LEU A 78 2.40 14.68 21.23
C LEU A 78 3.46 13.81 20.54
N ARG A 79 3.07 12.68 19.95
CA ARG A 79 3.98 11.78 19.24
C ARG A 79 4.59 12.52 18.05
N SER A 80 5.90 12.68 18.06
CA SER A 80 6.62 13.33 16.96
C SER A 80 6.96 12.31 15.85
N PRO A 81 7.03 12.74 14.58
CA PRO A 81 7.49 11.88 13.49
C PRO A 81 8.90 11.31 13.71
N GLU A 82 9.76 12.09 14.38
CA GLU A 82 11.14 11.70 14.73
C GLU A 82 11.18 10.51 15.69
N GLU A 83 10.27 10.46 16.67
CA GLU A 83 10.11 9.30 17.56
C GLU A 83 9.59 8.04 16.83
N ILE A 84 8.96 8.21 15.67
CA ILE A 84 8.39 7.14 14.85
C ILE A 84 9.35 6.71 13.71
N LYS A 85 10.62 7.15 13.75
CA LYS A 85 11.68 6.84 12.76
C LYS A 85 11.49 7.46 11.37
N PHE A 86 10.82 8.61 11.28
CA PHE A 86 10.74 9.38 10.04
C PHE A 86 11.75 10.54 10.06
N ASP A 87 12.99 10.22 9.68
CA ASP A 87 14.13 11.17 9.69
C ASP A 87 14.06 12.20 8.53
N MET A 88 13.08 12.08 7.62
CA MET A 88 12.93 12.94 6.44
C MET A 88 11.73 13.90 6.55
N SER A 89 11.75 14.97 5.76
CA SER A 89 10.60 15.87 5.60
C SER A 89 9.35 15.16 5.08
N LEU A 90 8.16 15.74 5.32
CA LEU A 90 6.88 15.22 4.84
C LEU A 90 6.92 14.86 3.34
N SER A 91 7.46 15.76 2.50
CA SER A 91 7.58 15.53 1.06
C SER A 91 8.54 14.39 0.71
N GLY A 92 9.67 14.28 1.43
CA GLY A 92 10.61 13.17 1.28
C GLY A 92 9.99 11.81 1.60
N ASN A 93 9.13 11.76 2.63
CA ASN A 93 8.44 10.52 3.00
C ASN A 93 7.34 10.14 2.01
N ILE A 94 6.54 11.12 1.56
CA ILE A 94 5.55 10.89 0.50
C ILE A 94 6.22 10.33 -0.75
N PHE A 95 7.35 10.91 -1.17
CA PHE A 95 8.08 10.44 -2.35
C PHE A 95 8.61 9.00 -2.18
N THR A 96 9.28 8.73 -1.06
CA THR A 96 9.87 7.42 -0.75
C THR A 96 8.80 6.33 -0.73
N VAL A 97 7.71 6.57 0.00
CA VAL A 97 6.60 5.64 0.12
C VAL A 97 5.89 5.43 -1.22
N THR A 98 5.67 6.50 -1.99
CA THR A 98 5.08 6.41 -3.34
C THR A 98 5.90 5.50 -4.26
N PHE A 99 7.22 5.70 -4.29
CA PHE A 99 8.10 4.91 -5.13
C PHE A 99 8.16 3.44 -4.69
N ALA A 100 8.29 3.19 -3.38
CA ALA A 100 8.31 1.84 -2.83
C ALA A 100 7.01 1.09 -3.11
N THR A 101 5.86 1.72 -2.85
CA THR A 101 4.53 1.13 -3.11
C THR A 101 4.31 0.87 -4.60
N PHE A 102 4.76 1.76 -5.49
CA PHE A 102 4.65 1.51 -6.93
C PHE A 102 5.42 0.24 -7.33
N LEU A 103 6.67 0.11 -6.93
CA LEU A 103 7.51 -1.05 -7.26
C LEU A 103 6.96 -2.33 -6.67
N ASP A 104 6.54 -2.29 -5.41
CA ASP A 104 5.91 -3.40 -4.73
C ASP A 104 4.68 -3.92 -5.50
N GLN A 105 3.76 -3.02 -5.88
CA GLN A 105 2.56 -3.42 -6.60
C GLN A 105 2.88 -4.02 -7.96
N VAL A 106 3.79 -3.41 -8.72
CA VAL A 106 4.21 -3.92 -10.03
C VAL A 106 4.82 -5.31 -9.90
N PHE A 107 5.64 -5.55 -8.86
CA PHE A 107 6.25 -6.85 -8.63
C PHE A 107 5.25 -7.87 -8.07
N VAL A 108 4.67 -7.62 -6.90
CA VAL A 108 3.83 -8.60 -6.20
C VAL A 108 2.53 -8.83 -6.94
N VAL A 109 1.79 -7.77 -7.26
CA VAL A 109 0.46 -7.90 -7.87
C VAL A 109 0.57 -8.14 -9.36
N GLY A 110 1.44 -7.39 -10.04
CA GLY A 110 1.60 -7.44 -11.50
C GLY A 110 2.37 -8.65 -11.98
N LEU A 111 3.54 -8.92 -11.41
CA LEU A 111 4.37 -10.04 -11.84
C LEU A 111 3.95 -11.35 -11.16
N VAL A 112 3.86 -11.39 -9.83
CA VAL A 112 3.68 -12.65 -9.10
C VAL A 112 2.22 -13.11 -9.14
N ILE A 113 1.30 -12.33 -8.58
CA ILE A 113 -0.12 -12.69 -8.42
C ILE A 113 -0.81 -12.82 -9.78
N ASN A 114 -0.61 -11.85 -10.70
CA ASN A 114 -1.28 -11.91 -11.99
C ASN A 114 -0.91 -13.18 -12.77
N ASN A 115 0.38 -13.55 -12.78
CA ASN A 115 0.86 -14.72 -13.52
C ASN A 115 0.50 -16.05 -12.83
N LEU A 116 0.61 -16.14 -11.50
CA LEU A 116 0.31 -17.38 -10.77
C LEU A 116 -1.19 -17.67 -10.72
N LEU A 117 -2.03 -16.65 -10.52
CA LEU A 117 -3.47 -16.84 -10.32
C LEU A 117 -4.30 -16.59 -11.59
N LYS A 118 -3.66 -16.42 -12.76
CA LYS A 118 -4.33 -16.04 -14.03
C LYS A 118 -5.50 -16.95 -14.40
N LYS A 119 -5.42 -18.24 -14.05
CA LYS A 119 -6.39 -19.27 -14.43
C LYS A 119 -7.41 -19.60 -13.33
N GLN A 120 -7.30 -19.01 -12.15
CA GLN A 120 -8.18 -19.30 -11.03
C GLN A 120 -9.48 -18.49 -11.10
N LYS A 121 -10.53 -18.98 -10.43
CA LYS A 121 -11.79 -18.25 -10.26
C LYS A 121 -11.55 -16.99 -9.43
N THR A 122 -12.30 -15.92 -9.73
CA THR A 122 -12.11 -14.61 -9.10
C THR A 122 -12.11 -14.64 -7.58
N GLY A 123 -13.05 -15.36 -6.95
CA GLY A 123 -13.14 -15.45 -5.49
C GLY A 123 -11.93 -16.14 -4.84
N GLU A 124 -11.50 -17.27 -5.40
CA GLU A 124 -10.31 -18.00 -4.93
C GLU A 124 -9.05 -17.16 -5.13
N SER A 125 -8.93 -16.50 -6.29
CA SER A 125 -7.79 -15.63 -6.60
C SER A 125 -7.67 -14.49 -5.60
N ILE A 126 -8.76 -13.95 -5.05
CA ILE A 126 -8.72 -12.87 -4.04
C ILE A 126 -8.11 -13.38 -2.75
N ILE A 127 -8.57 -14.54 -2.25
CA ILE A 127 -8.07 -15.11 -0.99
C ILE A 127 -6.60 -15.51 -1.13
N PHE A 128 -6.26 -16.25 -2.19
CA PHE A 128 -4.87 -16.63 -2.46
C PHE A 128 -3.98 -15.41 -2.74
N GLY A 129 -4.52 -14.37 -3.37
CA GLY A 129 -3.81 -13.12 -3.60
C GLY A 129 -3.45 -12.43 -2.29
N GLY A 130 -4.38 -12.34 -1.34
CA GLY A 130 -4.11 -11.86 0.01
C GLY A 130 -3.02 -12.66 0.73
N LEU A 131 -3.14 -13.98 0.72
CA LEU A 131 -2.17 -14.87 1.37
C LEU A 131 -0.78 -14.75 0.74
N LEU A 132 -0.68 -14.78 -0.60
CA LEU A 132 0.59 -14.61 -1.30
C LEU A 132 1.22 -13.25 -1.01
N TYR A 133 0.43 -12.19 -1.03
CA TYR A 133 0.90 -10.84 -0.75
C TYR A 133 1.55 -10.77 0.64
N SER A 134 0.87 -11.32 1.65
CA SER A 134 1.37 -11.36 3.02
C SER A 134 2.61 -12.26 3.18
N LEU A 135 2.63 -13.42 2.50
CA LEU A 135 3.78 -14.33 2.52
C LEU A 135 5.03 -13.73 1.86
N ILE A 136 4.88 -12.99 0.77
CA ILE A 136 6.00 -12.36 0.05
C ILE A 136 6.68 -11.30 0.92
N HIS A 137 5.89 -10.58 1.72
CA HIS A 137 6.40 -9.61 2.68
C HIS A 137 6.94 -10.25 3.96
N LEU A 138 6.75 -11.56 4.16
CA LEU A 138 7.12 -12.32 5.37
C LEU A 138 6.50 -11.75 6.65
N GLU A 139 5.47 -10.91 6.51
CA GLU A 139 4.74 -10.25 7.59
C GLU A 139 3.26 -10.64 7.46
N ILE A 140 2.85 -11.57 8.30
CA ILE A 140 1.45 -12.00 8.44
C ILE A 140 0.69 -10.96 9.26
N SER A 141 0.46 -9.81 8.65
CA SER A 141 -0.37 -8.74 9.19
C SER A 141 -1.74 -8.73 8.51
N LEU A 142 -2.75 -8.31 9.27
CA LEU A 142 -4.10 -8.15 8.73
C LEU A 142 -4.11 -7.10 7.61
N SER A 143 -3.29 -6.05 7.73
CA SER A 143 -3.11 -5.04 6.67
C SER A 143 -2.61 -5.66 5.38
N ASN A 144 -1.49 -6.41 5.39
CA ASN A 144 -0.93 -7.01 4.17
C ASN A 144 -1.90 -8.01 3.53
N LEU A 145 -2.63 -8.78 4.36
CA LEU A 145 -3.64 -9.71 3.87
C LEU A 145 -4.77 -8.97 3.14
N VAL A 146 -5.40 -8.00 3.80
CA VAL A 146 -6.52 -7.22 3.25
C VAL A 146 -6.08 -6.45 2.00
N LEU A 147 -4.89 -5.85 2.04
CA LEU A 147 -4.32 -5.09 0.94
C LEU A 147 -4.05 -5.98 -0.27
N GLY A 148 -3.52 -7.20 -0.06
CA GLY A 148 -3.37 -8.20 -1.13
C GLY A 148 -4.71 -8.67 -1.70
N MET A 149 -5.73 -8.86 -0.87
CA MET A 149 -7.09 -9.21 -1.30
C MET A 149 -7.71 -8.10 -2.16
N ILE A 150 -7.67 -6.85 -1.69
CA ILE A 150 -8.18 -5.68 -2.40
C ILE A 150 -7.46 -5.54 -3.74
N SER A 151 -6.14 -5.57 -3.73
CA SER A 151 -5.31 -5.42 -4.94
C SER A 151 -5.61 -6.50 -5.97
N THR A 152 -5.72 -7.75 -5.53
CA THR A 152 -6.04 -8.87 -6.43
C THR A 152 -7.47 -8.78 -6.95
N GLY A 153 -8.43 -8.41 -6.10
CA GLY A 153 -9.82 -8.20 -6.49
C GLY A 153 -9.94 -7.11 -7.55
N LEU A 154 -9.27 -5.97 -7.37
CA LEU A 154 -9.27 -4.86 -8.32
C LEU A 154 -8.57 -5.22 -9.63
N LEU A 155 -7.46 -5.95 -9.58
CA LEU A 155 -6.80 -6.47 -10.78
C LEU A 155 -7.76 -7.37 -11.58
N ARG A 156 -8.51 -8.25 -10.91
CA ARG A 156 -9.45 -9.17 -11.57
C ARG A 156 -10.70 -8.47 -12.10
N THR A 157 -11.20 -7.45 -11.41
CA THR A 157 -12.40 -6.72 -11.85
C THR A 157 -12.11 -5.70 -12.95
N THR A 158 -10.98 -4.99 -12.85
CA THR A 158 -10.61 -3.95 -13.82
C THR A 158 -9.74 -4.46 -14.97
N GLY A 159 -9.16 -5.66 -14.82
CA GLY A 159 -8.21 -6.22 -15.78
C GLY A 159 -6.88 -5.46 -15.84
N SER A 160 -6.62 -4.57 -14.87
CA SER A 160 -5.42 -3.74 -14.84
C SER A 160 -4.86 -3.56 -13.44
N ILE A 161 -3.53 -3.51 -13.37
CA ILE A 161 -2.76 -3.20 -12.16
C ILE A 161 -2.82 -1.71 -11.76
N ILE A 162 -3.19 -0.82 -12.69
CA ILE A 162 -3.21 0.62 -12.42
C ILE A 162 -4.18 0.97 -11.29
N THR A 163 -5.34 0.32 -11.25
CA THR A 163 -6.34 0.52 -10.18
C THR A 163 -5.78 0.12 -8.80
N PRO A 164 -5.24 -1.10 -8.60
CA PRO A 164 -4.51 -1.46 -7.37
C PRO A 164 -3.40 -0.48 -6.97
N ILE A 165 -2.55 -0.06 -7.92
CA ILE A 165 -1.44 0.87 -7.66
C ILE A 165 -1.99 2.16 -7.05
N MET A 166 -2.97 2.78 -7.68
CA MET A 166 -3.50 4.08 -7.22
C MET A 166 -4.14 4.01 -5.84
N ILE A 167 -4.82 2.91 -5.52
CA ILE A 167 -5.42 2.71 -4.20
C ILE A 167 -4.37 2.51 -3.13
N ASN A 168 -3.34 1.69 -3.41
CA ASN A 168 -2.27 1.49 -2.46
C ASN A 168 -1.43 2.74 -2.25
N LEU A 169 -1.21 3.55 -3.28
CA LEU A 169 -0.64 4.88 -3.11
C LEU A 169 -1.49 5.75 -2.18
N GLY A 170 -2.81 5.73 -2.34
CA GLY A 170 -3.75 6.39 -1.42
C GLY A 170 -3.55 5.96 0.04
N PHE A 171 -3.52 4.65 0.30
CA PHE A 171 -3.27 4.11 1.65
C PHE A 171 -1.89 4.49 2.19
N ALA A 172 -0.86 4.44 1.35
CA ALA A 172 0.50 4.68 1.77
C ALA A 172 0.73 6.16 2.11
N ILE A 173 0.20 7.08 1.30
CA ILE A 173 0.20 8.53 1.59
C ILE A 173 -0.67 8.83 2.82
N ALA A 174 -1.84 8.20 2.96
CA ALA A 174 -2.67 8.32 4.16
C ALA A 174 -1.91 7.90 5.42
N GLY A 175 -1.11 6.83 5.36
CA GLY A 175 -0.21 6.41 6.42
C GLY A 175 0.79 7.50 6.83
N VAL A 176 1.40 8.18 5.85
CA VAL A 176 2.30 9.33 6.12
C VAL A 176 1.52 10.49 6.75
N LEU A 177 0.33 10.82 6.25
CA LEU A 177 -0.51 11.89 6.83
C LEU A 177 -0.92 11.59 8.28
N ILE A 178 -1.19 10.33 8.61
CA ILE A 178 -1.49 9.93 9.99
C ILE A 178 -0.31 10.26 10.92
N ILE A 179 0.92 10.00 10.49
CA ILE A 179 2.10 10.22 11.32
C ILE A 179 2.39 11.71 11.51
N PHE A 180 2.24 12.51 10.46
CA PHE A 180 2.60 13.93 10.49
C PHE A 180 1.47 14.84 10.99
N ASN A 181 0.22 14.53 10.66
CA ASN A 181 -0.91 15.45 10.86
C ASN A 181 -1.98 14.90 11.82
N TYR A 182 -2.10 13.58 11.94
CA TYR A 182 -3.18 12.94 12.73
C TYR A 182 -2.66 11.80 13.64
N PRO A 183 -1.66 12.04 14.51
CA PRO A 183 -0.96 10.97 15.24
C PRO A 183 -1.84 10.22 16.25
N ARG A 184 -3.01 10.79 16.60
CA ARG A 184 -4.05 10.14 17.42
C ARG A 184 -4.55 8.85 16.77
N LEU A 185 -4.64 8.81 15.44
CA LEU A 185 -5.12 7.65 14.69
C LEU A 185 -4.17 6.46 14.76
N ILE A 186 -2.89 6.67 15.09
CA ILE A 186 -1.92 5.58 15.29
C ILE A 186 -2.43 4.60 16.37
N SER A 187 -2.99 5.11 17.46
CA SER A 187 -3.49 4.26 18.56
C SER A 187 -4.61 3.31 18.10
N ILE A 188 -5.39 3.70 17.10
CA ILE A 188 -6.43 2.85 16.52
C ILE A 188 -5.82 1.91 15.50
N LEU A 189 -4.94 2.40 14.62
CA LEU A 189 -4.47 1.61 13.48
C LEU A 189 -3.38 0.59 13.86
N VAL A 190 -2.90 0.59 15.10
CA VAL A 190 -1.93 -0.41 15.61
C VAL A 190 -2.42 -1.86 15.44
N PHE A 191 -3.73 -2.14 15.53
CA PHE A 191 -4.23 -3.52 15.35
C PHE A 191 -4.14 -4.02 13.89
N LEU A 192 -3.97 -3.11 12.92
CA LEU A 192 -3.80 -3.48 11.51
C LEU A 192 -2.36 -3.88 11.18
N LYS A 193 -1.42 -3.60 12.09
CA LYS A 193 0.00 -3.84 11.90
C LYS A 193 0.36 -5.33 11.95
#